data_AF-A0A2S9D3B5-F1
#
_entry.id   AF-A0A2S9D3B5-F1
#
_cell.length_a   1.000
_cell.length_b   1.000
_cell.length_c   1.000
_cell.angle_alpha   90.00
_cell.angle_beta   90.00
_cell.angle_gamma   90.00
#
_symmetry.space_group_name_H-M   'P 1'
#
loop_
_entity.id
_entity.type
_entity.pdbx_description
1 polymer ?
#
loop_
_entity_poly.entity_id
_entity_poly.type
_entity_poly.pdbx_seq_one_letter_code
_entity_poly.pdbx_strand_id
1 'polypeptide(L)'
;MFLYFFPFFISFVYSAIGRPGRIAYFFLACLLIALCALQAPGVSEDHLNYVNYVSGISDGTVGVFFIEPTFYILTKLSLLLTGGNALMFLIYAILGVGIKLYLSKEISGYYWFSASIYISYFFFLQDFTQIRIGVAMSFVLLSTFRFYEGKRLSASLLFLCAIFFHYSTAFFLPFFLLFYFNNARFALALYLLCF
;
A
#
# COMPACT_ATOMS: atom_id res chain seq x y z
N MET A 1 13.52 0.55 -17.11
CA MET A 1 12.32 1.40 -17.29
C MET A 1 11.19 0.67 -18.03
N PHE A 2 11.39 0.13 -19.24
CA PHE A 2 10.32 -0.55 -20.02
C PHE A 2 9.68 -1.78 -19.35
N LEU A 3 10.45 -2.60 -18.61
CA LEU A 3 9.93 -3.76 -17.87
C LEU A 3 8.83 -3.40 -16.86
N TYR A 4 8.88 -2.20 -16.30
CA TYR A 4 7.92 -1.75 -15.30
C TYR A 4 6.57 -1.31 -15.92
N PHE A 5 6.54 -0.96 -17.21
CA PHE A 5 5.29 -0.63 -17.91
C PHE A 5 4.54 -1.86 -18.42
N PHE A 6 5.15 -3.04 -18.38
CA PHE A 6 4.53 -4.28 -18.84
C PHE A 6 3.26 -4.67 -18.06
N PRO A 7 3.21 -4.60 -16.71
CA PRO A 7 1.99 -4.80 -15.94
C PRO A 7 0.84 -3.86 -16.32
N PHE A 8 1.16 -2.59 -16.63
CA PHE A 8 0.18 -1.60 -17.09
C PHE A 8 -0.42 -2.00 -18.44
N PHE A 9 0.42 -2.43 -19.39
CA PHE A 9 -0.07 -2.86 -20.70
C PHE A 9 -0.99 -4.09 -20.58
N ILE A 10 -0.61 -5.07 -19.75
CA ILE A 10 -1.46 -6.24 -19.48
C ILE A 10 -2.81 -5.80 -18.92
N SER A 11 -2.82 -4.97 -17.86
CA SER A 11 -4.07 -4.56 -17.23
C SER A 11 -4.97 -3.77 -18.18
N PHE A 12 -4.38 -2.92 -19.02
CA PHE A 12 -5.10 -2.12 -20.01
C PHE A 12 -5.74 -3.01 -21.10
N VAL A 13 -5.00 -3.98 -21.63
CA VAL A 13 -5.53 -4.92 -22.63
C VAL A 13 -6.67 -5.77 -22.06
N TYR A 14 -6.51 -6.31 -20.84
CA TYR A 14 -7.60 -7.06 -20.19
C TYR A 14 -8.84 -6.20 -19.94
N SER A 15 -8.63 -4.92 -19.61
CA SER A 15 -9.71 -3.93 -19.48
C SER A 15 -10.42 -3.71 -20.82
N ALA A 16 -9.67 -3.52 -21.92
CA ALA A 16 -10.24 -3.27 -23.25
C ALA A 16 -11.01 -4.46 -23.82
N ILE A 17 -10.54 -5.69 -23.55
CA ILE A 17 -11.22 -6.93 -23.97
C ILE A 17 -12.45 -7.23 -23.08
N GLY A 18 -12.53 -6.65 -21.88
CA GLY A 18 -13.64 -6.85 -20.96
C GLY A 18 -13.69 -8.24 -20.31
N ARG A 19 -12.54 -8.93 -20.18
CA ARG A 19 -12.49 -10.30 -19.64
C ARG A 19 -12.19 -10.32 -18.14
N PRO A 20 -12.99 -11.01 -17.31
CA PRO A 20 -12.81 -11.04 -15.87
C PRO A 20 -11.73 -12.04 -15.39
N GLY A 21 -10.62 -12.20 -16.12
CA GLY A 21 -9.63 -13.26 -15.89
C GLY A 21 -9.02 -13.29 -14.47
N ARG A 22 -9.67 -13.95 -13.51
CA ARG A 22 -9.25 -13.98 -12.09
C ARG A 22 -7.84 -14.52 -11.88
N ILE A 23 -7.47 -15.56 -12.64
CA ILE A 23 -6.13 -16.17 -12.60
C ILE A 23 -5.10 -15.16 -13.10
N ALA A 24 -5.36 -14.49 -14.23
CA ALA A 24 -4.47 -13.46 -14.75
C ALA A 24 -4.33 -12.28 -13.78
N TYR A 25 -5.41 -11.90 -13.09
CA TYR A 25 -5.37 -10.84 -12.08
C TYR A 25 -4.55 -11.22 -10.86
N PHE A 26 -4.63 -12.48 -10.42
CA PHE A 26 -3.75 -13.01 -9.38
C PHE A 26 -2.27 -12.97 -9.79
N PHE A 27 -1.96 -13.38 -11.04
CA PHE A 27 -0.59 -13.27 -11.55
C PHE A 27 -0.12 -11.83 -11.67
N LEU A 28 -0.99 -10.88 -12.05
CA LEU A 28 -0.68 -9.45 -12.03
C LEU A 28 -0.31 -9.01 -10.60
N ALA A 29 -1.08 -9.41 -9.59
CA ALA A 29 -0.79 -9.09 -8.20
C ALA A 29 0.56 -9.67 -7.76
N CYS A 30 0.83 -10.94 -8.04
CA CYS A 30 2.13 -11.57 -7.74
C CYS A 30 3.28 -10.86 -8.44
N LEU A 31 3.11 -10.47 -9.71
CA LEU A 31 4.12 -9.74 -10.46
C LEU A 31 4.42 -8.38 -9.82
N LEU A 32 3.39 -7.59 -9.49
CA LEU A 32 3.56 -6.28 -8.86
C LEU A 32 4.21 -6.40 -7.47
N ILE A 33 3.79 -7.39 -6.67
CA ILE A 33 4.41 -7.67 -5.37
C ILE A 33 5.89 -8.05 -5.54
N ALA A 34 6.22 -8.89 -6.52
CA ALA A 34 7.59 -9.28 -6.79
C ALA A 34 8.45 -8.09 -7.24
N LEU A 35 7.91 -7.19 -8.07
CA LEU A 35 8.61 -5.97 -8.50
C LEU A 35 8.97 -5.07 -7.31
N CYS A 36 8.07 -4.91 -6.34
CA CYS A 36 8.34 -4.15 -5.12
C CYS A 36 9.31 -4.88 -4.18
N ALA A 37 9.10 -6.18 -3.94
CA ALA A 37 9.85 -6.95 -2.96
C ALA A 37 11.30 -7.26 -3.39
N LEU A 38 11.54 -7.37 -4.71
CA LEU A 38 12.83 -7.74 -5.30
C LEU A 38 13.51 -6.54 -5.98
N GLN A 39 13.20 -5.32 -5.54
CA GLN A 39 13.81 -4.12 -6.08
C GLN A 39 15.33 -4.16 -5.91
N ALA A 40 16.07 -3.88 -6.99
CA ALA A 40 17.52 -3.78 -6.92
C ALA A 40 17.95 -2.48 -6.21
N PRO A 41 19.11 -2.46 -5.54
CA PRO A 41 19.61 -1.27 -4.86
C PRO A 41 19.71 -0.06 -5.79
N GLY A 42 19.18 1.09 -5.35
CA GLY A 42 19.25 2.36 -6.09
C GLY A 42 18.24 2.50 -7.23
N VAL A 43 17.31 1.55 -7.40
CA VAL A 43 16.25 1.67 -8.43
C VAL A 43 15.12 2.61 -8.00
N SER A 44 14.84 2.73 -6.70
CA SER A 44 14.00 3.80 -6.17
C SER A 44 14.79 4.72 -5.26
N GLU A 45 14.38 5.98 -5.22
CA GLU A 45 14.97 7.05 -4.41
C GLU A 45 15.05 6.66 -2.92
N ASP A 46 13.99 6.03 -2.40
CA ASP A 46 13.88 5.69 -0.99
C ASP A 46 14.50 4.33 -0.62
N HIS A 47 14.87 3.49 -1.59
CA HIS A 47 15.42 2.16 -1.30
C HIS A 47 16.66 2.24 -0.40
N LEU A 48 17.59 3.14 -0.70
CA LEU A 48 18.81 3.32 0.10
C LEU A 48 18.49 3.80 1.52
N ASN A 49 17.48 4.65 1.68
CA ASN A 49 17.03 5.10 3.00
C ASN A 49 16.52 3.92 3.84
N TYR A 50 15.73 3.01 3.26
CA TYR A 50 15.27 1.81 3.96
C TYR A 50 16.41 0.89 4.37
N VAL A 51 17.40 0.67 3.49
CA VAL A 51 18.59 -0.15 3.82
C VAL A 51 19.37 0.48 4.97
N ASN A 52 19.56 1.80 4.96
CA ASN A 52 20.24 2.54 6.03
C ASN A 52 19.48 2.46 7.36
N TYR A 53 18.14 2.49 7.34
CA TYR A 53 17.35 2.26 8.53
C TYR A 53 17.48 0.83 9.04
N VAL A 54 17.51 -0.16 8.16
CA VAL A 54 17.71 -1.57 8.54
C VAL A 54 19.06 -1.77 9.22
N SER A 55 20.14 -1.21 8.67
CA SER A 55 21.47 -1.29 9.31
C SER A 55 21.47 -0.57 10.65
N GLY A 56 20.88 0.62 10.73
CA GLY A 56 20.77 1.35 12.00
C GLY A 56 19.96 0.62 13.07
N ILE A 57 18.89 -0.09 12.68
CA ILE A 57 18.09 -0.93 13.58
C ILE A 57 18.87 -2.19 14.00
N SER A 58 19.66 -2.76 13.10
CA SER A 58 20.53 -3.91 13.39
C SER A 58 21.58 -3.56 14.44
N ASP A 59 22.26 -2.42 14.24
CA ASP A 59 23.40 -1.99 15.06
C ASP A 59 22.96 -1.22 16.32
N GLY A 60 21.66 -0.99 16.49
CA GLY A 60 21.08 -0.34 17.66
C GLY A 60 21.17 1.20 17.67
N THR A 61 21.64 1.82 16.59
CA THR A 61 21.73 3.28 16.45
C THR A 61 20.38 3.93 16.15
N VAL A 62 19.44 3.18 15.57
CA VAL A 62 18.05 3.60 15.33
C VAL A 62 17.12 2.91 16.31
N GLY A 63 16.53 3.69 17.22
CA GLY A 63 15.56 3.22 18.20
C GLY A 63 14.12 3.19 17.69
N VAL A 64 13.24 2.53 18.44
CA VAL A 64 11.80 2.35 18.12
C VAL A 64 11.02 3.66 17.97
N PHE A 65 11.49 4.76 18.57
CA PHE A 65 10.83 6.07 18.50
C PHE A 65 11.31 6.96 17.34
N PHE A 66 12.36 6.55 16.62
CA PHE A 66 12.92 7.33 15.52
C PHE A 66 12.21 7.07 14.18
N ILE A 67 11.59 5.90 14.06
CA ILE A 67 10.89 5.44 12.85
C ILE A 67 9.53 4.87 13.22
N GLU A 68 8.65 4.67 12.24
CA GLU A 68 7.32 4.16 12.52
C GLU A 68 7.38 2.74 13.11
N PRO A 69 6.47 2.41 14.06
CA PRO A 69 6.63 1.20 14.87
C PRO A 69 6.54 -0.07 14.03
N THR A 70 5.67 -0.07 13.00
CA THR A 70 5.54 -1.22 12.09
C THR A 70 6.84 -1.46 11.32
N PHE A 71 7.52 -0.41 10.85
CA PHE A 71 8.77 -0.56 10.12
C PHE A 71 9.86 -1.13 11.03
N TYR A 72 9.96 -0.63 12.27
CA TYR A 72 10.89 -1.15 13.26
C TYR A 72 10.63 -2.63 13.57
N ILE A 73 9.38 -2.99 13.89
CA ILE A 73 8.99 -4.36 14.26
C ILE A 73 9.21 -5.33 13.08
N LEU A 74 8.76 -4.97 11.87
CA LEU A 74 8.91 -5.81 10.68
C LEU A 74 10.37 -5.94 10.26
N THR A 75 11.19 -4.92 10.47
CA THR A 75 12.64 -5.02 10.26
C THR A 75 13.28 -6.00 11.23
N LYS A 76 13.00 -5.90 12.54
CA LYS A 76 13.52 -6.86 13.53
C LYS A 76 13.06 -8.29 13.22
N LEU A 77 11.81 -8.47 12.82
CA LEU A 77 11.28 -9.76 12.39
C LEU A 77 12.01 -10.30 11.15
N SER A 78 12.24 -9.43 10.16
CA SER A 78 12.96 -9.78 8.93
C SER A 78 14.40 -10.20 9.21
N LEU A 79 15.12 -9.44 10.04
CA LEU A 79 16.48 -9.75 10.46
C LEU A 79 16.53 -11.08 11.23
N LEU A 80 15.58 -11.31 12.14
CA LEU A 80 15.50 -12.56 12.91
C LEU A 80 15.28 -13.80 12.03
N LEU A 81 14.40 -13.71 11.03
CA LEU A 81 13.99 -14.88 10.24
C LEU A 81 14.84 -15.11 8.97
N THR A 82 15.39 -14.05 8.39
CA THR A 82 16.08 -14.12 7.09
C THR A 82 17.50 -13.56 7.11
N GLY A 83 17.94 -12.96 8.23
CA GLY A 83 19.23 -12.29 8.32
C GLY A 83 19.33 -11.00 7.49
N GLY A 84 18.23 -10.53 6.90
CA GLY A 84 18.22 -9.36 6.01
C GLY A 84 16.88 -8.63 5.99
N ASN A 85 16.69 -7.77 4.98
CA ASN A 85 15.51 -6.92 4.79
C ASN A 85 14.48 -7.47 3.79
N ALA A 86 14.75 -8.61 3.15
CA ALA A 86 13.91 -9.17 2.10
C ALA A 86 12.48 -9.47 2.59
N LEU A 87 12.34 -10.05 3.80
CA LEU A 87 11.02 -10.33 4.35
C LEU A 87 10.25 -9.05 4.70
N MET A 88 10.94 -8.00 5.19
CA MET A 88 10.33 -6.69 5.43
C MET A 88 9.74 -6.13 4.13
N PHE A 89 10.54 -6.05 3.05
CA PHE A 89 10.05 -5.56 1.76
C PHE A 89 8.88 -6.40 1.22
N LEU A 90 8.95 -7.72 1.36
CA LEU A 90 7.88 -8.62 0.94
C LEU A 90 6.57 -8.35 1.69
N ILE A 91 6.61 -8.17 3.01
CA ILE A 91 5.42 -7.88 3.82
C ILE A 91 4.80 -6.54 3.41
N TYR A 92 5.63 -5.49 3.26
CA TYR A 92 5.15 -4.19 2.79
C TYR A 92 4.53 -4.27 1.40
N ALA A 93 5.15 -5.00 0.47
CA ALA A 93 4.61 -5.20 -0.88
C ALA A 93 3.26 -5.94 -0.87
N ILE A 94 3.14 -7.02 -0.10
CA ILE A 94 1.89 -7.79 0.03
C ILE A 94 0.77 -6.93 0.60
N LEU A 95 1.03 -6.17 1.66
CA LEU A 95 0.02 -5.31 2.28
C LEU A 95 -0.36 -4.14 1.37
N GLY A 96 0.64 -3.46 0.80
CA GLY A 96 0.44 -2.28 -0.05
C GLY A 96 -0.34 -2.63 -1.32
N VAL A 97 0.25 -3.48 -2.15
CA VAL A 97 -0.30 -3.87 -3.45
C VAL A 97 -1.53 -4.77 -3.29
N GLY A 98 -1.45 -5.77 -2.39
CA GLY A 98 -2.50 -6.77 -2.23
C GLY A 98 -3.84 -6.16 -1.80
N ILE A 99 -3.83 -5.25 -0.83
CA ILE A 99 -5.06 -4.57 -0.37
C ILE A 99 -5.65 -3.71 -1.50
N LYS A 100 -4.85 -2.95 -2.26
CA LYS A 100 -5.35 -2.09 -3.35
C LYS A 100 -5.96 -2.91 -4.48
N LEU A 101 -5.33 -4.02 -4.86
CA LEU A 101 -5.86 -4.90 -5.90
C LEU A 101 -7.08 -5.69 -5.43
N TYR A 102 -7.13 -6.10 -4.16
CA TYR A 102 -8.33 -6.67 -3.54
C TYR A 102 -9.50 -5.67 -3.61
N LEU A 103 -9.30 -4.45 -3.11
CA LEU A 103 -10.33 -3.41 -3.11
C LEU A 103 -10.78 -3.03 -4.52
N SER A 104 -9.86 -2.99 -5.49
CA SER A 104 -10.20 -2.74 -6.89
C SER A 104 -11.21 -3.75 -7.41
N LYS A 105 -11.10 -5.03 -7.01
CA LYS A 105 -12.03 -6.09 -7.40
C LYS A 105 -13.36 -6.05 -6.63
N GLU A 106 -13.32 -5.71 -5.35
CA GLU A 106 -14.53 -5.67 -4.51
C GLU A 106 -15.39 -4.43 -4.78
N ILE A 107 -14.78 -3.29 -5.12
CA ILE A 107 -15.49 -2.01 -5.30
C ILE A 107 -15.89 -1.79 -6.77
N SER A 108 -15.06 -2.20 -7.73
CA SER A 108 -15.24 -1.85 -9.14
C SER A 108 -15.66 -3.04 -9.99
N GLY A 109 -16.76 -2.88 -10.75
CA GLY A 109 -17.12 -3.80 -11.84
C GLY A 109 -16.09 -3.84 -12.97
N TYR A 110 -15.20 -2.84 -13.04
CA TYR A 110 -14.14 -2.69 -14.04
C TYR A 110 -12.75 -2.76 -13.39
N TYR A 111 -12.50 -3.77 -12.58
CA TYR A 111 -11.28 -3.85 -11.76
C TYR A 111 -9.96 -3.90 -12.54
N TRP A 112 -9.96 -4.36 -13.80
CA TRP A 112 -8.79 -4.26 -14.68
C TRP A 112 -8.48 -2.82 -15.09
N PHE A 113 -9.52 -2.01 -15.30
CA PHE A 113 -9.37 -0.59 -15.55
C PHE A 113 -8.84 0.12 -14.32
N SER A 114 -9.43 -0.17 -13.14
CA SER A 114 -8.97 0.36 -11.86
C SER A 114 -7.50 0.00 -11.59
N ALA A 115 -7.09 -1.24 -11.86
CA ALA A 115 -5.70 -1.66 -11.76
C ALA A 115 -4.79 -0.90 -12.72
N SER A 116 -5.25 -0.59 -13.94
CA SER A 116 -4.46 0.18 -14.91
C SER A 116 -4.19 1.61 -14.44
N ILE A 117 -5.21 2.28 -13.88
CA ILE A 117 -5.07 3.63 -13.28
C ILE A 117 -4.14 3.57 -12.05
N TYR A 118 -4.29 2.53 -11.22
CA TYR A 118 -3.42 2.32 -10.08
C TYR A 118 -1.94 2.16 -10.51
N ILE A 119 -1.67 1.31 -11.50
CA ILE A 119 -0.30 1.03 -11.95
C ILE A 119 0.34 2.25 -12.61
N SER A 120 -0.43 3.05 -13.36
CA SER A 120 0.13 4.17 -14.13
C SER A 120 0.71 5.29 -13.26
N TYR A 121 0.24 5.43 -12.02
CA TYR A 121 0.69 6.51 -11.13
C TYR A 121 0.99 6.02 -9.72
N PHE A 122 -0.03 5.52 -9.02
CA PHE A 122 0.03 5.21 -7.60
C PHE A 122 1.03 4.11 -7.27
N PHE A 123 1.12 3.06 -8.09
CA PHE A 123 2.03 1.94 -7.85
C PHE A 123 3.49 2.41 -7.75
N PHE A 124 3.97 3.19 -8.72
CA PHE A 124 5.37 3.61 -8.76
C PHE A 124 5.75 4.54 -7.61
N LEU A 125 4.86 5.49 -7.31
CA LEU A 125 5.11 6.44 -6.25
C LEU A 125 4.96 5.79 -4.87
N GLN A 126 3.80 5.18 -4.61
CA GLN A 126 3.42 4.77 -3.25
C GLN A 126 3.93 3.38 -2.88
N ASP A 127 3.87 2.39 -3.79
CA ASP A 127 4.18 1.00 -3.45
C ASP A 127 5.59 0.57 -3.86
N PHE A 128 6.17 1.20 -4.90
CA PHE A 128 7.51 0.88 -5.38
C PHE A 128 8.60 1.78 -4.81
N THR A 129 8.29 3.05 -4.54
CA THR A 129 9.24 4.02 -3.97
C THR A 129 8.98 4.20 -2.48
N GLN A 130 7.78 4.65 -2.11
CA GLN A 130 7.49 5.08 -0.74
C GLN A 130 6.72 4.00 0.06
N ILE A 131 7.29 2.80 0.22
CA ILE A 131 6.57 1.61 0.71
C ILE A 131 5.76 1.83 2.00
N ARG A 132 6.24 2.70 2.91
CA ARG A 132 5.55 3.02 4.18
C ARG A 132 4.23 3.75 3.97
N ILE A 133 4.23 4.85 3.20
CA ILE A 133 2.99 5.55 2.85
C ILE A 133 2.12 4.66 1.96
N GLY A 134 2.70 3.85 1.07
CA GLY A 134 1.97 2.89 0.25
C GLY A 134 1.08 1.96 1.05
N VAL A 135 1.62 1.30 2.08
CA VAL A 135 0.83 0.44 2.97
C VAL A 135 -0.16 1.26 3.80
N ALA A 136 0.27 2.40 4.35
CA ALA A 136 -0.61 3.23 5.16
C ALA A 136 -1.86 3.67 4.36
N MET A 137 -1.68 4.12 3.12
CA MET A 137 -2.77 4.50 2.22
C MET A 137 -3.67 3.31 1.83
N SER A 138 -3.12 2.10 1.73
CA SER A 138 -3.93 0.88 1.57
C SER A 138 -4.87 0.65 2.76
N PHE A 139 -4.37 0.82 3.99
CA PHE A 139 -5.19 0.71 5.20
C PHE A 139 -6.22 1.84 5.31
N VAL A 140 -5.87 3.06 4.90
CA VAL A 140 -6.78 4.21 4.79
C VAL A 140 -7.93 3.90 3.81
N LEU A 141 -7.64 3.35 2.63
CA LEU A 141 -8.67 2.92 1.66
C LEU A 141 -9.56 1.80 2.22
N LEU A 142 -8.94 0.78 2.82
CA LEU A 142 -9.68 -0.34 3.40
C LEU A 142 -10.57 0.13 4.56
N SER A 143 -10.07 1.04 5.39
CA SER A 143 -10.86 1.69 6.44
C SER A 143 -12.09 2.38 5.87
N THR A 144 -11.93 3.20 4.83
CA THR A 144 -13.04 3.89 4.15
C THR A 144 -14.06 2.90 3.57
N PHE A 145 -13.59 1.80 2.96
CA PHE A 145 -14.48 0.75 2.46
C PHE A 145 -15.29 0.11 3.60
N ARG A 146 -14.66 -0.26 4.72
CA ARG A 146 -15.37 -0.81 5.89
C ARG A 146 -16.32 0.18 6.52
N PHE A 147 -15.98 1.46 6.49
CA PHE A 147 -16.86 2.53 6.93
C PHE A 147 -18.13 2.58 6.09
N TYR A 148 -17.99 2.53 4.76
CA TYR A 148 -19.10 2.50 3.82
C TYR A 148 -20.01 1.27 4.02
N GLU A 149 -19.44 0.11 4.36
CA GLU A 149 -20.20 -1.09 4.73
C GLU A 149 -20.92 -0.99 6.11
N GLY A 150 -20.83 0.15 6.80
CA GLY A 150 -21.41 0.34 8.13
C GLY A 150 -20.59 -0.28 9.28
N LYS A 151 -19.42 -0.86 8.99
CA LYS A 151 -18.59 -1.59 9.96
C LYS A 151 -17.63 -0.65 10.67
N ARG A 152 -18.18 0.29 11.44
CA ARG A 152 -17.46 1.42 12.07
C ARG A 152 -16.26 1.01 12.92
N LEU A 153 -16.39 -0.01 13.79
CA LEU A 153 -15.26 -0.48 14.61
C LEU A 153 -14.11 -0.99 13.73
N SER A 154 -14.42 -1.78 12.70
CA SER A 154 -13.42 -2.30 11.75
C SER A 154 -12.73 -1.15 11.02
N ALA A 155 -13.47 -0.12 10.59
CA ALA A 155 -12.91 1.06 9.96
C ALA A 155 -11.95 1.80 10.91
N SER A 156 -12.36 2.07 12.15
CA SER A 156 -11.53 2.76 13.14
C SER A 156 -10.24 2.01 13.45
N LEU A 157 -10.30 0.69 13.61
CA LEU A 157 -9.10 -0.13 13.84
C LEU A 157 -8.13 -0.08 12.66
N LEU A 158 -8.64 -0.19 11.43
CA LEU A 158 -7.82 -0.11 10.22
C LEU A 158 -7.19 1.27 10.04
N PHE A 159 -7.93 2.35 10.34
CA PHE A 159 -7.39 3.71 10.31
C PHE A 159 -6.27 3.90 11.33
N LEU A 160 -6.45 3.38 12.55
CA LEU A 160 -5.41 3.41 13.58
C LEU A 160 -4.17 2.60 13.14
N CYS A 161 -4.37 1.44 12.50
CA CYS A 161 -3.27 0.67 11.92
C CYS A 161 -2.48 1.50 10.88
N ALA A 162 -3.15 2.28 10.03
CA ALA A 162 -2.49 3.11 9.03
C ALA A 162 -1.50 4.11 9.66
N ILE A 163 -1.88 4.74 10.78
CA ILE A 163 -1.02 5.70 11.50
C ILE A 163 0.28 5.04 11.97
N PHE A 164 0.24 3.76 12.36
CA PHE A 164 1.45 3.02 12.73
C PHE A 164 2.32 2.60 11.54
N PHE A 165 1.79 2.60 10.32
CA PHE A 165 2.57 2.43 9.09
C PHE A 165 3.23 3.73 8.65
N HIS A 166 2.55 4.85 8.83
CA HIS A 166 3.09 6.16 8.51
C HIS A 166 2.36 7.27 9.27
N TYR A 167 3.08 8.00 10.14
CA TYR A 167 2.43 8.95 11.05
C TYR A 167 1.68 10.08 10.35
N SER A 168 2.12 10.49 9.14
CA SER A 168 1.43 11.56 8.40
C SER A 168 0.02 11.17 7.99
N THR A 169 -0.37 9.88 7.98
CA THR A 169 -1.78 9.54 7.73
C THR A 169 -2.72 10.02 8.83
N ALA A 170 -2.21 10.44 10.00
CA ALA A 170 -3.01 11.14 11.01
C ALA A 170 -3.63 12.44 10.48
N PHE A 171 -3.09 13.05 9.41
CA PHE A 171 -3.72 14.19 8.73
C PHE A 171 -5.13 13.87 8.20
N PHE A 172 -5.44 12.59 7.98
CA PHE A 172 -6.78 12.15 7.55
C PHE A 172 -7.79 12.04 8.71
N LEU A 173 -7.36 12.19 9.97
CA LEU A 173 -8.23 12.02 11.15
C LEU A 173 -9.44 12.97 11.17
N PRO A 174 -9.31 14.28 10.87
CA PRO A 174 -10.48 15.16 10.82
C PRO A 174 -11.54 14.67 9.83
N PHE A 175 -11.12 14.19 8.66
CA PHE A 175 -12.02 13.61 7.67
C PHE A 175 -12.65 12.31 8.17
N PHE A 176 -11.86 11.42 8.77
CA PHE A 176 -12.35 10.19 9.38
C PHE A 176 -13.44 10.45 10.44
N LEU A 177 -13.22 11.43 11.33
CA LEU A 177 -14.19 11.81 12.35
C LEU A 177 -15.44 12.45 11.76
N LEU A 178 -15.29 13.30 10.73
CA LEU A 178 -16.43 13.88 10.02
C LEU A 178 -17.33 12.80 9.43
N PHE A 179 -16.77 11.75 8.80
CA PHE A 179 -17.56 10.61 8.35
C PHE A 179 -18.24 9.90 9.50
N TYR A 180 -17.48 9.65 10.58
CA TYR A 180 -17.95 8.87 11.73
C TYR A 180 -19.20 9.47 12.38
N PHE A 181 -19.24 10.80 12.48
CA PHE A 181 -20.33 11.52 13.13
C PHE A 181 -21.40 12.04 12.15
N ASN A 182 -21.02 12.39 10.93
CA ASN A 182 -21.94 12.92 9.92
C ASN A 182 -21.87 12.04 8.66
N ASN A 183 -23.01 11.52 8.20
CA ASN A 183 -23.15 10.77 6.94
C ASN A 183 -22.93 11.67 5.69
N ALA A 184 -21.89 12.51 5.70
CA ALA A 184 -21.63 13.55 4.73
C ALA A 184 -20.92 12.96 3.49
N ARG A 185 -21.70 12.73 2.44
CA ARG A 185 -21.20 12.33 1.11
C ARG A 185 -20.18 13.32 0.53
N PHE A 186 -20.23 14.59 0.94
CA PHE A 186 -19.28 15.65 0.54
C PHE A 186 -17.86 15.42 1.08
N ALA A 187 -17.71 14.86 2.28
CA ALA A 187 -16.40 14.55 2.84
C ALA A 187 -15.71 13.43 2.05
N LEU A 188 -16.47 12.51 1.43
CA LEU A 188 -15.94 11.39 0.64
C LEU A 188 -15.29 11.88 -0.64
N ALA A 189 -15.91 12.87 -1.29
CA ALA A 189 -15.32 13.54 -2.43
C ALA A 189 -14.00 14.24 -2.06
N LEU A 190 -13.94 14.94 -0.91
CA LEU A 190 -12.70 15.61 -0.48
C LEU A 190 -11.59 14.62 -0.09
N TYR A 191 -11.95 13.52 0.59
CA TYR A 191 -11.01 12.48 1.00
C TYR A 191 -10.41 11.73 -0.19
N LEU A 192 -11.21 11.46 -1.23
CA LEU A 192 -10.75 10.83 -2.48
C LEU A 192 -9.92 11.79 -3.35
N LEU A 193 -10.05 13.11 -3.19
CA LEU A 193 -9.22 14.11 -3.87
C LEU A 193 -7.82 14.25 -3.25
N CYS A 194 -7.60 13.71 -2.04
CA CYS A 194 -6.30 13.68 -1.38
C CYS A 194 -5.49 12.40 -1.68
N PHE A 195 -5.99 11.53 -2.56
CA PHE A 195 -5.27 10.39 -3.11
C PHE A 195 -4.60 10.77 -4.43
#